data_AF-A0A353VH27-F1
#
_entry.id   AF-A0A353VH27-F1
#
_cell.length_a   1.000
_cell.length_b   1.000
_cell.length_c   1.000
_cell.angle_alpha   90.00
_cell.angle_beta   90.00
_cell.angle_gamma   90.00
#
_symmetry.space_group_name_H-M   'P 1'
#
loop_
_entity.id
_entity.type
_entity.pdbx_description
1 polymer ?
#
loop_
_entity_poly.entity_id
_entity_poly.type
_entity_poly.pdbx_seq_one_letter_code
_entity_poly.pdbx_strand_id
1 'polypeptide(L)'
;MLFAQRKPNSVMKHLDRLNAKEKRQLMMAPVWFVLYAALKDGKIEDGEIREAVEIVHTRRFSAVDLLQDYYKNVDLFFEENLSYELQHLSGEIEVDINNIKAKIHELRPIIRKIDRRFGYALIDSFNSLAKFVVMSSKSPLDGLRFFVFPDILEKETGKAIE
;
A
#
# COMPACT_ATOMS: atom_id res chain seq x y z
N MET A 1 23.91 9.09 -0.52
CA MET A 1 23.42 10.02 0.53
C MET A 1 23.11 11.35 -0.13
N LEU A 2 21.83 11.76 -0.19
CA LEU A 2 21.41 13.17 -0.21
C LEU A 2 19.87 13.23 -0.15
N PHE A 3 19.29 13.18 1.05
CA PHE A 3 17.98 13.80 1.27
C PHE A 3 18.24 15.30 1.43
N ALA A 4 18.40 16.00 0.30
CA ALA A 4 18.58 17.44 0.29
C ALA A 4 17.28 18.14 0.71
N GLN A 5 17.47 19.20 1.48
CA GLN A 5 16.48 20.01 2.19
C GLN A 5 15.30 20.45 1.30
N ARG A 6 14.14 19.82 1.48
CA ARG A 6 12.82 20.36 1.12
C ARG A 6 12.09 20.74 2.40
N LYS A 7 11.39 21.89 2.40
CA LYS A 7 10.49 22.30 3.50
C LYS A 7 9.64 21.09 3.93
N PRO A 8 9.39 20.86 5.24
CA PRO A 8 8.61 19.72 5.66
C PRO A 8 7.20 19.81 5.06
N ASN A 9 6.96 19.03 4.00
CA ASN A 9 5.63 18.85 3.41
C ASN A 9 4.67 18.40 4.52
N SER A 10 3.40 18.76 4.43
CA SER A 10 2.42 18.58 5.52
C SER A 10 2.32 17.14 6.03
N VAL A 11 2.61 16.14 5.18
CA VAL A 11 2.70 14.72 5.53
C VAL A 11 3.86 14.36 6.45
N MET A 12 4.96 15.11 6.45
CA MET A 12 5.99 14.92 7.47
C MET A 12 5.39 15.05 8.87
N LYS A 13 4.43 15.97 9.08
CA LYS A 13 3.79 16.15 10.39
C LYS A 13 3.08 14.91 10.90
N HIS A 14 2.31 14.23 10.05
CA HIS A 14 1.62 12.99 10.44
C HIS A 14 2.58 11.83 10.67
N LEU A 15 3.79 11.90 10.09
CA LEU A 15 4.83 10.88 10.17
C LEU A 15 5.97 11.25 11.14
N ASP A 16 5.91 12.37 11.86
CA ASP A 16 7.03 12.88 12.66
C ASP A 16 7.44 11.93 13.79
N ARG A 17 6.50 11.11 14.27
CA ARG A 17 6.72 10.08 15.29
C ARG A 17 7.41 8.82 14.76
N LEU A 18 7.57 8.71 13.44
CA LEU A 18 8.18 7.57 12.80
C LEU A 18 9.68 7.80 12.58
N ASN A 19 10.47 6.77 12.84
CA ASN A 19 11.88 6.78 12.46
C ASN A 19 12.04 6.59 10.93
N ALA A 20 13.26 6.76 10.41
CA ALA A 20 13.52 6.68 8.98
C ALA A 20 13.18 5.30 8.36
N LYS A 21 13.37 4.21 9.10
CA LYS A 21 13.01 2.85 8.63
C LYS A 21 11.48 2.74 8.51
N GLU A 22 10.76 3.17 9.54
CA GLU A 22 9.29 3.12 9.57
C GLU A 22 8.65 3.98 8.49
N LYS A 23 9.19 5.19 8.25
CA LYS A 23 8.77 6.05 7.13
C LYS A 23 8.94 5.33 5.79
N ARG A 24 10.09 4.69 5.56
CA ARG A 24 10.33 3.90 4.33
C ARG A 24 9.36 2.73 4.20
N GLN A 25 9.13 1.97 5.27
CA GLN A 25 8.15 0.87 5.26
C GLN A 25 6.75 1.38 4.91
N LEU A 26 6.34 2.53 5.44
CA LEU A 26 5.06 3.12 5.10
C LEU A 26 5.00 3.56 3.63
N MET A 27 6.07 4.14 3.07
CA MET A 27 6.13 4.48 1.64
C MET A 27 6.09 3.24 0.74
N MET A 28 6.59 2.09 1.20
CA MET A 28 6.55 0.81 0.48
C MET A 28 5.17 0.13 0.56
N ALA A 29 4.35 0.48 1.56
CA ALA A 29 3.09 -0.21 1.83
C ALA A 29 2.16 -0.35 0.60
N PRO A 30 1.95 0.68 -0.26
CA PRO A 30 1.13 0.56 -1.45
C PRO A 30 1.57 -0.58 -2.38
N VAL A 31 2.89 -0.76 -2.55
CA VAL A 31 3.46 -1.84 -3.37
C VAL A 31 3.11 -3.19 -2.79
N TRP A 32 3.28 -3.37 -1.48
CA TRP A 32 2.97 -4.65 -0.82
C TRP A 32 1.49 -5.00 -0.89
N PHE A 33 0.59 -4.02 -0.77
CA PHE A 33 -0.85 -4.26 -0.92
C PHE A 33 -1.24 -4.67 -2.34
N VAL A 34 -0.65 -4.02 -3.35
CA VAL A 34 -0.83 -4.40 -4.76
C VAL A 34 -0.35 -5.82 -5.02
N LEU A 35 0.89 -6.13 -4.60
CA LEU A 35 1.47 -7.45 -4.81
C LEU A 35 0.73 -8.55 -4.06
N TYR A 36 0.31 -8.28 -2.82
CA TYR A 36 -0.50 -9.24 -2.06
C TYR A 36 -1.81 -9.57 -2.79
N ALA A 37 -2.43 -8.57 -3.41
CA ALA A 37 -3.67 -8.74 -4.15
C ALA A 37 -3.48 -9.56 -5.43
N ALA A 38 -2.49 -9.19 -6.24
CA ALA A 38 -2.15 -9.88 -7.49
C ALA A 38 -1.69 -11.33 -7.24
N LEU A 39 -0.81 -11.56 -6.25
CA LEU A 39 -0.33 -12.91 -5.92
C LEU A 39 -1.43 -13.84 -5.42
N LYS A 40 -2.40 -13.33 -4.66
CA LYS A 40 -3.51 -14.13 -4.13
C LYS A 40 -4.41 -14.67 -5.25
N ASP A 41 -4.41 -14.02 -6.39
CA ASP A 41 -5.10 -14.48 -7.58
C ASP A 41 -4.34 -15.59 -8.35
N GLY A 42 -3.10 -15.88 -7.93
CA GLY A 42 -2.30 -17.00 -8.43
C GLY A 42 -1.41 -16.65 -9.62
N LYS A 43 -1.52 -15.44 -10.17
CA LYS A 43 -0.61 -14.91 -11.18
C LYS A 43 -0.65 -13.39 -11.18
N ILE A 44 0.52 -12.78 -11.33
CA ILE A 44 0.64 -11.34 -11.59
C ILE A 44 0.59 -11.12 -13.10
N GLU A 45 -0.33 -10.27 -13.56
CA GLU A 45 -0.46 -9.92 -14.98
C GLU A 45 0.11 -8.53 -15.28
N ASP A 46 0.68 -8.34 -16.48
CA ASP A 46 1.25 -7.04 -16.88
C ASP A 46 0.22 -5.90 -16.84
N GLY A 47 -1.06 -6.23 -17.06
CA GLY A 47 -2.18 -5.28 -16.93
C GLY A 47 -2.31 -4.75 -15.50
N GLU A 48 -2.22 -5.63 -14.50
CA GLU A 48 -2.28 -5.27 -13.08
C GLU A 48 -1.14 -4.33 -12.68
N ILE A 49 0.06 -4.58 -13.20
CA ILE A 49 1.23 -3.74 -12.94
C ILE A 49 1.04 -2.34 -13.52
N ARG A 50 0.56 -2.25 -14.77
CA ARG A 50 0.28 -0.95 -15.41
C ARG A 50 -0.79 -0.18 -14.64
N GLU A 51 -1.89 -0.85 -14.29
CA GLU A 51 -3.01 -0.25 -13.58
C GLU A 51 -2.60 0.21 -12.18
N ALA A 52 -1.74 -0.53 -11.49
CA ALA A 52 -1.18 -0.13 -10.20
C ALA A 52 -0.38 1.17 -10.29
N VAL A 53 0.44 1.33 -11.34
CA VAL A 53 1.21 2.55 -11.57
C VAL A 53 0.26 3.72 -11.88
N GLU A 54 -0.69 3.53 -12.79
CA GLU A 54 -1.65 4.56 -13.20
C GLU A 54 -2.54 5.06 -12.05
N ILE A 55 -3.05 4.15 -11.22
CA ILE A 55 -3.92 4.53 -10.09
C ILE A 55 -3.13 5.24 -8.99
N VAL A 56 -1.88 4.85 -8.73
CA VAL A 56 -1.02 5.57 -7.76
C VAL A 56 -0.69 6.96 -8.27
N HIS A 57 -0.39 7.09 -9.56
CA HIS A 57 -0.19 8.39 -10.20
C HIS A 57 -1.43 9.27 -10.07
N THR A 58 -2.62 8.70 -10.30
CA THR A 58 -3.89 9.41 -10.16
C THR A 58 -4.14 9.86 -8.71
N ARG A 59 -3.85 9.00 -7.73
CA ARG A 59 -4.06 9.27 -6.29
C ARG A 59 -3.22 10.42 -5.75
N ARG A 60 -2.12 10.79 -6.39
CA ARG A 60 -1.39 12.02 -6.02
C ARG A 60 -2.25 13.28 -6.16
N PHE A 61 -3.31 13.23 -6.96
CA PHE A 61 -4.27 14.31 -7.20
C PHE A 61 -5.66 14.00 -6.64
N SER A 62 -6.10 12.74 -6.66
CA SER A 62 -7.48 12.36 -6.33
C SER A 62 -7.65 11.78 -4.92
N ALA A 63 -6.57 11.46 -4.21
CA ALA A 63 -6.70 11.02 -2.82
C ALA A 63 -7.33 12.13 -1.97
N VAL A 64 -8.00 11.73 -0.89
CA VAL A 64 -8.49 12.67 0.12
C VAL A 64 -7.36 13.60 0.57
N ASP A 65 -7.67 14.86 0.86
CA ASP A 65 -6.67 15.90 1.15
C ASP A 65 -5.61 15.46 2.17
N LEU A 66 -6.05 14.69 3.18
CA LEU A 66 -5.20 14.12 4.22
C LEU A 66 -4.07 13.22 3.69
N LEU A 67 -4.25 12.58 2.54
CA LEU A 67 -3.31 11.63 1.92
C LEU A 67 -2.63 12.15 0.64
N GLN A 68 -3.02 13.30 0.11
CA GLN A 68 -2.48 13.79 -1.18
C GLN A 68 -0.95 13.93 -1.13
N ASP A 69 -0.43 14.59 -0.10
CA ASP A 69 1.02 14.76 0.05
C ASP A 69 1.73 13.42 0.24
N TYR A 70 1.04 12.39 0.77
CA TYR A 70 1.62 11.06 0.96
C TYR A 70 1.77 10.40 -0.41
N TYR A 71 0.71 10.44 -1.22
CA TYR A 71 0.74 9.91 -2.58
C TYR A 71 1.67 10.69 -3.50
N LYS A 72 1.85 12.00 -3.32
CA LYS A 72 2.90 12.75 -4.04
C LYS A 72 4.31 12.23 -3.77
N ASN A 73 4.58 11.68 -2.58
CA ASN A 73 5.88 11.09 -2.26
C ASN A 73 5.97 9.62 -2.71
N VAL A 74 4.89 8.85 -2.57
CA VAL A 74 4.82 7.47 -3.06
C VAL A 74 5.02 7.42 -4.57
N ASP A 75 4.30 8.26 -5.34
CA ASP A 75 4.35 8.33 -6.82
C ASP A 75 5.79 8.46 -7.35
N LEU A 76 6.66 9.19 -6.65
CA LEU A 76 8.05 9.41 -7.06
C LEU A 76 8.88 8.13 -7.18
N PHE A 77 8.55 7.09 -6.40
CA PHE A 77 9.35 5.86 -6.31
C PHE A 77 8.51 4.60 -6.46
N PHE A 78 7.20 4.73 -6.74
CA PHE A 78 6.28 3.59 -6.73
C PHE A 78 6.66 2.54 -7.78
N GLU A 79 6.88 2.96 -9.02
CA GLU A 79 7.22 2.05 -10.13
C GLU A 79 8.57 1.34 -9.90
N GLU A 80 9.57 2.07 -9.41
CA GLU A 80 10.88 1.51 -9.06
C GLU A 80 10.76 0.48 -7.92
N ASN A 81 10.03 0.82 -6.86
CA ASN A 81 9.83 -0.07 -5.72
C ASN A 81 9.00 -1.31 -6.09
N LEU A 82 7.99 -1.15 -6.95
CA LEU A 82 7.19 -2.26 -7.48
C LEU A 82 8.06 -3.20 -8.32
N SER A 83 8.84 -2.64 -9.26
CA SER A 83 9.78 -3.40 -10.08
C SER A 83 10.81 -4.15 -9.23
N TYR A 84 11.35 -3.49 -8.20
CA TYR A 84 12.26 -4.11 -7.25
C TYR A 84 11.62 -5.30 -6.55
N GLU A 85 10.43 -5.14 -5.97
CA GLU A 85 9.74 -6.23 -5.26
C GLU A 85 9.39 -7.40 -6.20
N LEU A 86 8.96 -7.12 -7.44
CA LEU A 86 8.70 -8.14 -8.46
C LEU A 86 9.94 -8.99 -8.79
N GLN A 87 11.12 -8.37 -8.89
CA GLN A 87 12.37 -9.07 -9.15
C GLN A 87 12.84 -9.94 -7.99
N HIS A 88 12.33 -9.72 -6.78
CA HIS A 88 12.69 -10.46 -5.57
C HIS A 88 11.68 -11.54 -5.18
N LEU A 89 10.63 -11.75 -5.98
CA LEU A 89 9.73 -12.87 -5.81
C LEU A 89 10.48 -14.19 -6.05
N SER A 90 10.21 -15.20 -5.23
CA SER A 90 10.87 -16.52 -5.36
C SER A 90 10.31 -17.35 -6.51
N GLY A 91 9.12 -16.99 -7.02
CA GLY A 91 8.37 -17.77 -8.00
C GLY A 91 7.48 -18.85 -7.35
N GLU A 92 7.57 -19.02 -6.03
CA GLU A 92 6.68 -19.87 -5.25
C GLU A 92 5.57 -19.02 -4.64
N ILE A 93 4.39 -19.03 -5.27
CA ILE A 93 3.25 -18.15 -4.93
C ILE A 93 2.94 -18.14 -3.43
N GLU A 94 2.88 -19.30 -2.77
CA GLU A 94 2.57 -19.36 -1.34
C GLU A 94 3.65 -18.72 -0.47
N VAL A 95 4.93 -18.91 -0.83
CA VAL A 95 6.07 -18.29 -0.14
C VAL A 95 6.03 -16.78 -0.32
N ASP A 96 5.80 -16.32 -1.55
CA ASP A 96 5.72 -14.90 -1.88
C ASP A 96 4.54 -14.21 -1.18
N ILE A 97 3.36 -14.83 -1.16
CA ILE A 97 2.20 -14.34 -0.39
C ILE A 97 2.54 -14.20 1.09
N ASN A 98 3.17 -15.20 1.69
CA ASN A 98 3.53 -15.18 3.11
C ASN A 98 4.58 -14.10 3.43
N ASN A 99 5.56 -13.92 2.56
CA ASN A 99 6.59 -12.89 2.69
C ASN A 99 5.98 -11.48 2.62
N ILE A 100 5.15 -11.21 1.62
CA ILE A 100 4.48 -9.91 1.48
C ILE A 100 3.51 -9.69 2.65
N LYS A 101 2.76 -10.71 3.06
CA LYS A 101 1.87 -10.63 4.22
C LYS A 101 2.62 -10.29 5.51
N ALA A 102 3.82 -10.85 5.72
CA ALA A 102 4.66 -10.51 6.86
C ALA A 102 5.06 -9.02 6.84
N LYS A 103 5.47 -8.49 5.68
CA LYS A 103 5.77 -7.05 5.51
C LYS A 103 4.56 -6.16 5.84
N ILE A 104 3.35 -6.54 5.40
CA ILE A 104 2.12 -5.82 5.74
C ILE A 104 1.83 -5.89 7.25
N HIS A 105 2.07 -7.04 7.91
CA HIS A 105 1.90 -7.16 9.36
C HIS A 105 2.84 -6.24 10.15
N GLU A 106 4.07 -6.01 9.66
CA GLU A 106 5.02 -5.07 10.27
C GLU A 106 4.53 -3.61 10.24
N LEU A 107 3.55 -3.27 9.40
CA LEU A 107 2.94 -1.94 9.39
C LEU A 107 2.10 -1.67 10.64
N ARG A 108 1.59 -2.70 11.34
CA ARG A 108 0.72 -2.53 12.51
C ARG A 108 1.31 -1.61 13.58
N PRO A 109 2.52 -1.85 14.12
CA PRO A 109 3.13 -0.95 15.09
C PRO A 109 3.42 0.45 14.53
N ILE A 110 3.60 0.59 13.21
CA ILE A 110 3.83 1.89 12.54
C ILE A 110 2.52 2.69 12.49
N ILE A 111 1.43 2.06 12.08
CA ILE A 111 0.09 2.69 12.01
C ILE A 111 -0.38 3.14 13.40
N ARG A 112 -0.03 2.42 14.47
CA ARG A 112 -0.36 2.84 15.85
C ARG A 112 0.40 4.10 16.32
N LYS A 113 1.49 4.48 15.66
CA LYS A 113 2.31 5.65 16.04
C LYS A 113 1.86 6.95 15.38
N ILE A 114 1.17 6.86 14.24
CA ILE A 114 0.67 8.01 13.48
C ILE A 114 -0.68 8.48 13.99
N ASP A 115 -1.13 9.64 13.53
CA ASP A 115 -2.48 10.12 13.84
C ASP A 115 -3.55 9.09 13.42
N ARG A 116 -4.56 8.91 14.27
CA ARG A 116 -5.60 7.90 14.05
C ARG A 116 -6.34 8.14 12.75
N ARG A 117 -6.79 9.38 12.46
CA ARG A 117 -7.55 9.67 11.23
C ARG A 117 -6.69 9.42 9.99
N PHE A 118 -5.42 9.82 10.04
CA PHE A 118 -4.45 9.56 8.97
C PHE A 118 -4.23 8.05 8.77
N GLY A 119 -4.08 7.29 9.86
CA GLY A 119 -3.93 5.83 9.82
C GLY A 119 -5.12 5.13 9.15
N TYR A 120 -6.36 5.46 9.53
CA TYR A 120 -7.54 4.87 8.90
C TYR A 120 -7.62 5.21 7.41
N ALA A 121 -7.36 6.47 7.06
CA ALA A 121 -7.37 6.90 5.67
C ALA A 121 -6.33 6.10 4.85
N LEU A 122 -5.13 5.86 5.39
CA LEU A 122 -4.14 5.01 4.73
C LEU A 122 -4.64 3.58 4.51
N ILE A 123 -5.20 2.93 5.54
CA ILE A 123 -5.70 1.56 5.43
C ILE A 123 -6.80 1.45 4.37
N ASP A 124 -7.80 2.33 4.43
CA ASP A 124 -8.88 2.38 3.45
C ASP A 124 -8.34 2.62 2.03
N SER A 125 -7.36 3.51 1.92
CA SER A 125 -6.69 3.79 0.66
C SER A 125 -5.93 2.55 0.13
N PHE A 126 -5.18 1.83 0.97
CA PHE A 126 -4.46 0.63 0.54
C PHE A 126 -5.41 -0.50 0.12
N ASN A 127 -6.50 -0.70 0.84
CA ASN A 127 -7.52 -1.69 0.48
C ASN A 127 -8.19 -1.35 -0.85
N SER A 128 -8.58 -0.09 -1.05
CA SER A 128 -9.16 0.34 -2.33
C SER A 128 -8.15 0.27 -3.48
N LEU A 129 -6.84 0.41 -3.21
CA LEU A 129 -5.78 0.25 -4.22
C LEU A 129 -5.71 -1.19 -4.69
N ALA A 130 -5.53 -2.11 -3.73
CA ALA A 130 -5.47 -3.54 -3.97
C ALA A 130 -6.71 -4.03 -4.74
N LYS A 131 -7.89 -3.55 -4.35
CA LYS A 131 -9.14 -3.86 -5.03
C LYS A 131 -9.19 -3.33 -6.46
N PHE A 132 -8.74 -2.09 -6.69
CA PHE A 132 -8.75 -1.49 -8.03
C PHE A 132 -7.93 -2.33 -9.00
N VAL A 133 -6.66 -2.58 -8.67
CA VAL A 133 -5.70 -3.28 -9.54
C VAL A 133 -6.22 -4.63 -10.02
N VAL A 134 -6.83 -5.37 -9.11
CA VAL A 134 -7.36 -6.69 -9.42
C VAL A 134 -8.67 -6.62 -10.21
N MET A 135 -9.52 -5.62 -9.97
CA MET A 135 -10.78 -5.50 -10.69
C MET A 135 -10.60 -5.01 -12.12
N SER A 136 -9.56 -4.22 -12.38
CA SER A 136 -9.29 -3.64 -13.70
C SER A 136 -8.65 -4.65 -14.67
N SER A 137 -7.89 -5.62 -14.16
CA SER A 137 -7.30 -6.71 -14.95
C SER A 137 -8.29 -7.82 -15.34
N LYS A 138 -9.51 -7.84 -14.79
CA LYS A 138 -10.40 -9.00 -14.80
C LYS A 138 -11.79 -8.76 -15.35
N SER A 139 -12.41 -9.86 -15.80
CA SER A 139 -13.85 -9.91 -16.05
C SER A 139 -14.62 -9.61 -14.75
N PRO A 140 -15.76 -8.87 -14.79
CA PRO A 140 -16.56 -8.54 -13.61
C PRO A 140 -16.95 -9.73 -12.71
N LEU A 141 -16.97 -10.96 -13.25
CA LEU A 141 -17.31 -12.18 -12.52
C LEU A 141 -16.19 -12.69 -11.60
N ASP A 142 -14.92 -12.45 -11.94
CA ASP A 142 -13.79 -12.85 -11.11
C ASP A 142 -13.63 -11.92 -9.89
N GLY A 143 -14.15 -10.69 -9.99
CA GLY A 143 -14.18 -9.67 -8.94
C GLY A 143 -14.81 -10.13 -7.61
N LEU A 144 -15.68 -11.14 -7.64
CA LEU A 144 -16.40 -11.64 -6.45
C LEU A 144 -15.49 -12.43 -5.48
N ARG A 145 -14.38 -13.00 -5.96
CA ARG A 145 -13.41 -13.73 -5.11
C ARG A 145 -12.65 -12.80 -4.14
N PHE A 146 -12.68 -11.49 -4.39
CA PHE A 146 -11.95 -10.48 -3.63
C PHE A 146 -12.72 -9.87 -2.47
N PHE A 147 -14.00 -10.22 -2.29
CA PHE A 147 -14.74 -9.91 -1.05
C PHE A 147 -14.17 -10.61 0.19
N VAL A 148 -13.15 -11.47 0.01
CA VAL A 148 -12.38 -12.12 1.07
C VAL A 148 -10.97 -11.52 1.14
N PHE A 149 -10.81 -10.20 1.15
CA PHE A 149 -9.64 -9.60 1.82
C PHE A 149 -10.01 -9.48 3.29
N PRO A 150 -9.65 -10.43 4.17
CA PRO A 150 -9.89 -10.24 5.59
C PRO A 150 -8.92 -9.16 6.02
N ASP A 151 -9.39 -7.91 6.04
CA ASP A 151 -9.10 -6.95 7.10
C ASP A 151 -7.67 -7.06 7.64
N ILE A 152 -6.66 -7.01 6.75
CA ILE A 152 -5.28 -7.33 7.13
C ILE A 152 -4.81 -6.37 8.21
N LEU A 153 -5.44 -5.19 8.30
CA LEU A 153 -5.22 -4.17 9.31
C LEU A 153 -6.51 -3.68 10.02
N GLU A 154 -7.72 -4.13 9.64
CA GLU A 154 -9.01 -3.57 10.11
C GLU A 154 -9.32 -3.89 11.59
N LYS A 155 -8.88 -5.06 12.08
CA LYS A 155 -9.03 -5.42 13.51
C LYS A 155 -8.27 -4.50 14.48
N GLU A 156 -7.35 -3.69 13.98
CA GLU A 156 -6.52 -2.77 14.79
C GLU A 156 -7.06 -1.34 14.81
N THR A 157 -7.87 -0.98 13.81
CA THR A 157 -8.66 0.23 13.80
C THR A 157 -9.99 0.05 14.54
N GLY A 158 -10.46 -1.18 14.77
CA GLY A 158 -11.76 -1.43 15.43
C GLY A 158 -11.77 -1.55 16.95
N LYS A 159 -10.63 -1.76 17.63
CA LYS A 159 -10.63 -2.01 19.09
C LYS A 159 -10.54 -0.74 19.93
N ALA A 160 -11.62 0.03 19.94
CA ALA A 160 -11.98 0.98 21.01
C ALA A 160 -13.48 1.30 20.98
N ILE A 161 -14.31 0.28 20.77
CA ILE A 161 -15.76 0.34 21.04
C ILE A 161 -16.12 -0.95 21.81
N GLU A 162 -15.64 -1.03 23.04
CA GLU A 162 -16.37 -1.57 24.19
C GLU A 162 -16.14 -0.59 25.35
#